data_AF-A0A8R7Q3Y5-F1
#
_entry.id   AF-A0A8R7Q3Y5-F1
#
_cell.length_a   1.000
_cell.length_b   1.000
_cell.length_c   1.000
_cell.angle_alpha   90.00
_cell.angle_beta   90.00
_cell.angle_gamma   90.00
#
_symmetry.space_group_name_H-M   'P 1'
#
loop_
_entity.id
_entity.type
_entity.pdbx_description
1 polymer ?
#
loop_
_entity_poly.entity_id
_entity_poly.type
_entity_poly.pdbx_seq_one_letter_code
_entity_poly.pdbx_strand_id
1 'polypeptide(L)'
;MDDFYTGPNPTALRVVSGRSLSPDNGTATSPRQFGDIVALNDPLTEGPDRGSARVGTAQGFAVRVSEGGVVSDLNLHLFLEAGEYSGSSVVVNGRVDLDSATRESVVVGGTGRFRFARGYMLSRDYEYDLANGGVVELDVYVQVQ
;
A
#
# COMPACT_ATOMS: atom_id res chain seq x y z
N MET A 1 -6.13 -5.90 -0.53
CA MET A 1 -5.35 -5.12 -1.50
C MET A 1 -4.30 -6.02 -2.09
N ASP A 2 -4.26 -6.11 -3.40
CA ASP A 2 -3.38 -7.03 -4.15
C ASP A 2 -2.16 -6.25 -4.69
N ASP A 3 -1.05 -6.24 -3.96
CA ASP A 3 0.21 -5.51 -4.28
C ASP A 3 1.27 -6.47 -4.82
N PHE A 4 1.35 -6.63 -6.15
CA PHE A 4 2.23 -7.61 -6.79
C PHE A 4 3.26 -6.94 -7.71
N TYR A 5 4.54 -7.28 -7.52
CA TYR A 5 5.68 -6.78 -8.31
C TYR A 5 6.06 -7.71 -9.45
N THR A 6 5.59 -8.96 -9.39
CA THR A 6 5.95 -10.03 -10.32
C THR A 6 4.69 -10.74 -10.83
N GLY A 7 4.86 -11.69 -11.76
CA GLY A 7 3.77 -12.42 -12.39
C GLY A 7 3.27 -11.78 -13.69
N PRO A 8 2.21 -12.35 -14.29
CA PRO A 8 1.75 -11.93 -15.62
C PRO A 8 1.09 -10.55 -15.64
N ASN A 9 0.56 -10.09 -14.50
CA ASN A 9 -0.14 -8.81 -14.36
C ASN A 9 0.29 -8.11 -13.06
N PRO A 10 1.52 -7.55 -13.00
CA PRO A 10 1.97 -6.83 -11.81
C PRO A 10 1.11 -5.57 -11.61
N THR A 11 0.84 -5.25 -10.35
CA THR A 11 0.01 -4.11 -9.92
C THR A 11 0.85 -3.00 -9.30
N ALA A 12 2.10 -3.31 -8.95
CA ALA A 12 3.10 -2.38 -8.47
C ALA A 12 4.36 -2.37 -9.34
N LEU A 13 4.96 -1.20 -9.50
CA LEU A 13 6.15 -1.00 -10.32
C LEU A 13 7.17 -0.12 -9.59
N ARG A 14 8.39 -0.64 -9.41
CA ARG A 14 9.53 0.17 -8.98
C ARG A 14 9.97 1.09 -10.12
N VAL A 15 9.72 2.39 -9.98
CA VAL A 15 10.05 3.41 -10.99
C VAL A 15 11.42 4.04 -10.77
N VAL A 16 11.88 4.11 -9.52
CA VAL A 16 13.23 4.52 -9.16
C VAL A 16 13.84 3.42 -8.31
N SER A 17 15.07 3.01 -8.67
CA SER A 17 15.88 2.13 -7.84
C SER A 17 16.76 2.97 -6.93
N GLY A 18 16.64 2.73 -5.63
CA GLY A 18 17.42 3.35 -4.58
C GLY A 18 18.83 2.80 -4.47
N ARG A 19 19.50 3.14 -3.38
CA ARG A 19 20.88 2.71 -3.09
C ARG A 19 20.92 1.65 -1.99
N SER A 20 21.89 0.74 -2.12
CA SER A 20 22.22 -0.19 -1.04
C SER A 20 22.93 0.58 0.05
N LEU A 21 22.42 0.45 1.27
CA LEU A 21 23.07 0.97 2.47
C LEU A 21 23.78 -0.13 3.24
N SER A 22 23.71 -1.40 2.77
CA SER A 22 24.47 -2.48 3.37
C SER A 22 25.94 -2.30 3.02
N PRO A 23 26.86 -2.28 4.00
CA PRO A 23 28.29 -2.27 3.72
C PRO A 23 28.65 -3.58 3.02
N ASP A 24 29.11 -3.48 1.78
CA ASP A 24 29.49 -4.63 0.94
C ASP A 24 30.32 -5.66 1.73
N ASN A 25 29.77 -6.86 1.88
CA ASN A 25 30.52 -8.10 2.12
C ASN A 25 29.73 -9.36 1.69
N GLY A 26 29.02 -9.29 0.56
CA GLY A 26 28.56 -10.48 -0.16
C GLY A 26 27.31 -11.20 0.39
N THR A 27 26.56 -10.61 1.30
CA THR A 27 25.31 -11.19 1.83
C THR A 27 24.09 -10.35 1.45
N ALA A 28 23.23 -10.94 0.60
CA ALA A 28 21.88 -10.53 0.20
C ALA A 28 21.59 -9.02 0.21
N THR A 29 21.57 -8.41 -0.98
CA THR A 29 20.94 -7.10 -1.16
C THR A 29 19.45 -7.22 -0.83
N SER A 30 18.94 -6.41 0.10
CA SER A 30 17.49 -6.33 0.34
C SER A 30 16.79 -6.07 -1.00
N PRO A 31 15.68 -6.77 -1.33
CA PRO A 31 14.93 -6.49 -2.55
C PRO A 31 14.40 -5.06 -2.61
N ARG A 32 14.31 -4.39 -1.45
CA ARG A 32 13.88 -3.00 -1.27
C ARG A 32 15.04 -2.16 -0.72
N GLN A 33 15.35 -1.05 -1.38
CA GLN A 33 16.52 -0.23 -1.10
C GLN A 33 16.09 1.16 -0.61
N PHE A 34 16.94 1.86 0.15
CA PHE A 34 16.67 3.25 0.52
C PHE A 34 16.58 4.12 -0.73
N GLY A 35 15.50 4.88 -0.87
CA GLY A 35 15.22 5.69 -2.06
C GLY A 35 14.49 4.96 -3.20
N ASP A 36 14.10 3.68 -3.05
CA ASP A 36 13.17 3.11 -4.04
C ASP A 36 11.87 3.93 -4.04
N ILE A 37 11.37 4.21 -5.24
CA ILE A 37 10.03 4.78 -5.45
C ILE A 37 9.22 3.74 -6.22
N VAL A 38 8.04 3.42 -5.70
CA VAL A 38 7.12 2.46 -6.28
C VAL A 38 5.82 3.16 -6.63
N ALA A 39 5.35 2.99 -7.86
CA ALA A 39 3.99 3.34 -8.27
C ALA A 39 3.06 2.14 -8.01
N LEU A 40 1.87 2.42 -7.49
CA LEU A 40 0.89 1.43 -7.03
C LEU A 40 -0.43 1.61 -7.79
N ASN A 41 -1.01 0.51 -8.27
CA ASN A 41 -2.32 0.45 -8.90
C ASN A 41 -2.98 -0.90 -8.57
N ASP A 42 -3.25 -1.09 -7.28
CA ASP A 42 -3.56 -2.37 -6.68
C ASP A 42 -5.08 -2.60 -6.59
N PRO A 43 -5.60 -3.75 -7.03
CA PRO A 43 -6.99 -4.12 -6.79
C PRO A 43 -7.35 -4.13 -5.30
N LEU A 44 -8.55 -3.63 -4.99
CA LEU A 44 -9.21 -3.83 -3.70
C LEU A 44 -10.33 -4.85 -3.87
N THR A 45 -10.32 -5.89 -3.06
CA THR A 45 -11.29 -7.00 -3.06
C THR A 45 -11.95 -7.13 -1.69
N GLU A 46 -13.15 -7.73 -1.62
CA GLU A 46 -13.86 -7.98 -0.35
C GLU A 46 -13.14 -8.96 0.58
N GLY A 47 -12.28 -9.82 0.02
CA GLY A 47 -11.52 -10.83 0.75
C GLY A 47 -10.24 -11.23 0.02
N PRO A 48 -9.40 -12.06 0.67
CA PRO A 48 -8.09 -12.45 0.14
C PRO A 48 -8.18 -13.53 -0.95
N ASP A 49 -9.30 -14.24 -1.06
CA ASP A 49 -9.47 -15.31 -2.03
C ASP A 49 -9.44 -14.77 -3.48
N ARG A 50 -8.84 -15.54 -4.40
CA ARG A 50 -8.75 -15.18 -5.84
C ARG A 50 -10.10 -14.92 -6.52
N GLY A 51 -11.19 -15.46 -5.98
CA GLY A 51 -12.54 -15.26 -6.50
C GLY A 51 -13.31 -14.11 -5.85
N SER A 52 -12.69 -13.40 -4.89
CA SER A 52 -13.34 -12.32 -4.15
C SER A 52 -13.76 -11.19 -5.09
N ALA A 53 -14.93 -10.63 -4.81
CA ALA A 53 -15.44 -9.52 -5.60
C ALA A 53 -14.51 -8.31 -5.47
N ARG A 54 -14.23 -7.67 -6.61
CA ARG A 54 -13.46 -6.43 -6.65
C ARG A 54 -14.37 -5.26 -6.27
N VAL A 55 -13.90 -4.44 -5.32
CA VAL A 55 -14.63 -3.28 -4.80
C VAL A 55 -14.00 -1.94 -5.18
N GLY A 56 -12.76 -1.94 -5.65
CA GLY A 56 -12.07 -0.69 -6.00
C GLY A 56 -10.61 -0.86 -6.42
N THR A 57 -9.87 0.24 -6.37
CA THR A 57 -8.43 0.31 -6.61
C THR A 57 -7.73 1.15 -5.54
N ALA A 58 -6.57 0.70 -5.11
CA ALA A 58 -5.59 1.39 -4.31
C ALA A 58 -4.54 2.01 -5.25
N GLN A 59 -4.52 3.33 -5.41
CA GLN A 59 -3.66 4.02 -6.36
C GLN A 59 -2.77 5.03 -5.67
N GLY A 60 -1.48 5.05 -5.99
CA GLY A 60 -0.57 6.03 -5.40
C GLY A 60 0.88 5.62 -5.52
N PHE A 61 1.66 5.90 -4.48
CA PHE A 61 3.09 5.58 -4.46
C PHE A 61 3.60 5.33 -3.05
N ALA A 62 4.73 4.63 -2.98
CA ALA A 62 5.52 4.48 -1.77
C ALA A 62 6.98 4.87 -2.02
N VAL A 63 7.59 5.57 -1.07
CA VAL A 63 9.01 5.93 -1.09
C VAL A 63 9.71 5.27 0.09
N ARG A 64 10.83 4.61 -0.15
CA ARG A 64 11.66 4.02 0.89
C ARG A 64 12.49 5.10 1.59
N VAL A 65 12.03 5.53 2.77
CA VAL A 65 12.54 6.74 3.45
C VAL A 65 13.49 6.48 4.62
N SER A 66 13.61 5.24 5.10
CA SER A 66 14.51 4.91 6.22
C SER A 66 15.82 4.29 5.75
N GLU A 67 16.92 4.75 6.34
CA GLU A 67 18.26 4.20 6.11
C GLU A 67 18.46 2.83 6.79
N GLY A 68 17.60 2.49 7.76
CA GLY A 68 17.55 1.19 8.42
C GLY A 68 16.15 0.57 8.41
N GLY A 69 16.09 -0.76 8.29
CA GLY A 69 14.82 -1.51 8.29
C GLY A 69 13.96 -1.29 7.06
N VAL A 70 12.78 -1.92 7.03
CA VAL A 70 11.89 -1.89 5.87
C VAL A 70 10.77 -0.84 6.00
N VAL A 71 11.14 0.45 6.09
CA VAL A 71 10.17 1.58 6.21
C VAL A 71 9.91 2.40 4.92
N SER A 72 8.64 2.65 4.61
CA SER A 72 8.18 3.48 3.49
C SER A 72 7.30 4.66 3.95
N ASP A 73 7.39 5.81 3.29
CA ASP A 73 6.32 6.81 3.27
C ASP A 73 5.33 6.43 2.16
N LEU A 74 4.06 6.24 2.53
CA LEU A 74 3.00 5.75 1.66
C LEU A 74 1.98 6.87 1.42
N ASN A 75 1.59 7.08 0.17
CA ASN A 75 0.44 7.89 -0.20
C ASN A 75 -0.48 7.06 -1.11
N LEU A 76 -1.73 6.89 -0.69
CA LEU A 76 -2.69 6.03 -1.39
C LEU A 76 -4.07 6.67 -1.48
N HIS A 77 -4.66 6.61 -2.66
CA HIS A 77 -6.07 6.82 -2.91
C HIS A 77 -6.76 5.46 -2.95
N LEU A 78 -7.66 5.20 -2.00
CA LEU A 78 -8.59 4.08 -2.05
C LEU A 78 -9.82 4.54 -2.84
N PHE A 79 -9.89 4.24 -4.13
CA PHE A 79 -11.01 4.57 -5.00
C PHE A 79 -11.99 3.40 -5.05
N LEU A 80 -13.23 3.66 -4.63
CA LEU A 80 -14.28 2.64 -4.56
C LEU A 80 -15.04 2.63 -5.89
N GLU A 81 -15.24 1.45 -6.45
CA GLU A 81 -15.85 1.25 -7.77
C GLU A 81 -17.18 0.50 -7.69
N ALA A 82 -17.48 -0.13 -6.55
CA ALA A 82 -18.70 -0.90 -6.33
C ALA A 82 -19.51 -0.39 -5.13
N GLY A 83 -20.77 -0.84 -5.07
CA GLY A 83 -21.67 -0.58 -3.95
C GLY A 83 -22.07 0.89 -3.79
N GLU A 84 -22.52 1.24 -2.59
CA GLU A 84 -23.02 2.59 -2.27
C GLU A 84 -21.95 3.68 -2.43
N TYR A 85 -20.68 3.33 -2.25
CA TYR A 85 -19.55 4.26 -2.27
C TYR A 85 -18.89 4.39 -3.65
N SER A 86 -19.41 3.72 -4.68
CA SER A 86 -18.87 3.78 -6.05
C SER A 86 -18.66 5.23 -6.51
N GLY A 87 -17.48 5.51 -7.07
CA GLY A 87 -17.05 6.83 -7.52
C GLY A 87 -16.50 7.75 -6.42
N SER A 88 -16.47 7.30 -5.16
CA SER A 88 -15.87 8.04 -4.03
C SER A 88 -14.47 7.51 -3.72
N SER A 89 -13.66 8.30 -3.03
CA SER A 89 -12.34 7.86 -2.55
C SER A 89 -11.99 8.36 -1.17
N VAL A 90 -11.12 7.62 -0.49
CA VAL A 90 -10.45 8.03 0.75
C VAL A 90 -8.95 8.13 0.45
N VAL A 91 -8.29 9.17 0.95
CA VAL A 91 -6.84 9.33 0.81
C VAL A 91 -6.17 9.02 2.14
N VAL A 92 -5.18 8.16 2.10
CA VAL A 92 -4.36 7.78 3.24
C VAL A 92 -2.91 8.18 3.03
N ASN A 93 -2.26 8.64 4.10
CA ASN A 93 -0.82 8.83 4.15
C ASN A 93 -0.26 8.18 5.42
N GLY A 94 0.89 7.54 5.34
CA GLY A 94 1.46 6.87 6.49
C GLY A 94 2.91 6.48 6.35
N ARG A 95 3.60 6.44 7.49
CA ARG A 95 4.92 5.84 7.62
C ARG A 95 4.77 4.36 7.92
N VAL A 96 4.86 3.52 6.89
CA VAL A 96 4.64 2.08 6.96
C VAL A 96 5.96 1.36 7.25
N ASP A 97 6.04 0.73 8.41
CA ASP A 97 7.15 -0.12 8.82
C ASP A 97 6.77 -1.59 8.60
N LEU A 98 7.40 -2.27 7.64
CA LEU A 98 7.05 -3.66 7.33
C LEU A 98 7.49 -4.66 8.42
N ASP A 99 8.33 -4.26 9.38
CA ASP A 99 8.65 -5.10 10.53
C ASP A 99 7.53 -5.06 11.61
N SER A 100 6.59 -4.11 11.51
CA SER A 100 5.46 -3.99 12.44
C SER A 100 4.27 -4.82 11.97
N ALA A 101 3.77 -5.76 12.80
CA ALA A 101 2.63 -6.62 12.46
C ALA A 101 1.30 -5.89 12.20
N THR A 102 1.17 -4.62 12.57
CA THR A 102 0.04 -3.76 12.18
C THR A 102 0.59 -2.36 11.96
N ARG A 103 0.23 -1.74 10.84
CA ARG A 103 0.72 -0.41 10.47
C ARG A 103 -0.43 0.55 10.40
N GLU A 104 -0.29 1.71 11.04
CA GLU A 104 -1.30 2.76 11.06
C GLU A 104 -0.96 3.86 10.04
N SER A 105 -1.95 4.27 9.27
CA SER A 105 -1.89 5.41 8.35
C SER A 105 -3.05 6.37 8.65
N VAL A 106 -2.85 7.66 8.43
CA VAL A 106 -3.89 8.67 8.64
C VAL A 106 -4.78 8.80 7.40
N VAL A 107 -6.09 8.90 7.61
CA VAL A 107 -7.01 9.36 6.57
C VAL A 107 -6.94 10.88 6.54
N VAL A 108 -6.40 11.43 5.45
CA VAL A 108 -6.17 12.88 5.30
C VAL A 108 -7.30 13.59 4.55
N GLY A 109 -8.24 12.82 3.98
CA GLY A 109 -9.38 13.37 3.26
C GLY A 109 -10.12 12.32 2.45
N GLY A 110 -11.11 12.78 1.69
CA GLY A 110 -11.84 11.96 0.74
C GLY A 110 -12.65 12.79 -0.25
N THR A 111 -13.18 12.09 -1.25
CA THR A 111 -14.02 12.66 -2.32
C THR A 111 -15.39 12.00 -2.32
N GLY A 112 -16.35 12.58 -3.06
CA GLY A 112 -17.70 12.01 -3.16
C GLY A 112 -18.38 11.90 -1.80
N ARG A 113 -18.82 10.70 -1.44
CA ARG A 113 -19.45 10.40 -0.14
C ARG A 113 -18.50 10.55 1.05
N PHE A 114 -17.19 10.59 0.83
CA PHE A 114 -16.17 10.77 1.87
C PHE A 114 -15.64 12.21 1.92
N ARG A 115 -16.39 13.20 1.41
CA ARG A 115 -15.97 14.61 1.51
C ARG A 115 -15.80 14.99 2.98
N PHE A 116 -14.69 15.67 3.29
CA PHE A 116 -14.30 16.02 4.66
C PHE A 116 -14.00 14.82 5.58
N ALA A 117 -13.78 13.63 5.02
CA ALA A 117 -13.43 12.46 5.81
C ALA A 117 -12.12 12.65 6.58
N ARG A 118 -12.10 12.14 7.81
CA ARG A 118 -10.92 12.00 8.66
C ARG A 118 -10.97 10.65 9.37
N GLY A 119 -9.84 10.20 9.89
CA GLY A 119 -9.74 8.92 10.59
C GLY A 119 -8.40 8.26 10.37
N TYR A 120 -8.39 6.93 10.34
CA TYR A 120 -7.18 6.14 10.21
C TYR A 120 -7.43 4.84 9.44
N MET A 121 -6.36 4.25 8.96
CA MET A 121 -6.33 2.94 8.32
C MET A 121 -5.31 2.07 9.05
N LEU A 122 -5.68 0.81 9.32
CA LEU A 122 -4.75 -0.22 9.76
C LEU A 122 -4.49 -1.15 8.58
N SER A 123 -3.22 -1.47 8.33
CA SER A 123 -2.84 -2.47 7.33
C SER A 123 -2.09 -3.65 7.94
N ARG A 124 -2.39 -4.85 7.42
CA ARG A 124 -1.76 -6.12 7.83
C ARG A 124 -1.43 -6.98 6.63
N ASP A 125 -0.32 -7.68 6.71
CA ASP A 125 0.03 -8.68 5.70
C ASP A 125 -0.87 -9.90 5.88
N TYR A 126 -1.53 -10.34 4.82
CA TYR A 126 -2.25 -11.61 4.79
C TYR A 126 -1.32 -12.71 4.26
N GLU A 127 -0.79 -12.51 3.05
CA GLU A 127 0.25 -13.32 2.43
C GLU A 127 1.16 -12.35 1.68
N TYR A 128 2.32 -12.00 2.24
CA TYR A 128 3.19 -10.98 1.65
C TYR A 128 4.67 -11.31 1.80
N ASP A 129 5.45 -11.12 0.74
CA ASP A 129 6.91 -11.13 0.79
C ASP A 129 7.51 -9.92 0.07
N LEU A 130 8.72 -9.52 0.48
CA LEU A 130 9.32 -8.28 -0.03
C LEU A 130 9.74 -8.33 -1.50
N ALA A 131 9.97 -9.53 -2.06
CA ALA A 131 10.46 -9.72 -3.41
C ALA A 131 9.32 -9.75 -4.44
N ASN A 132 8.20 -10.39 -4.10
CA ASN A 132 7.06 -10.55 -5.01
C ASN A 132 5.88 -9.64 -4.66
N GLY A 133 5.78 -9.17 -3.42
CA GLY A 133 4.59 -8.55 -2.86
C GLY A 133 3.59 -9.58 -2.37
N GLY A 134 2.29 -9.26 -2.41
CA GLY A 134 1.22 -10.14 -2.00
C GLY A 134 -0.07 -9.41 -1.60
N VAL A 135 -0.84 -10.04 -0.71
CA VAL A 135 -2.14 -9.56 -0.24
C VAL A 135 -1.98 -8.83 1.09
N VAL A 136 -2.49 -7.61 1.14
CA VAL A 136 -2.56 -6.76 2.34
C VAL A 136 -4.03 -6.53 2.72
N GLU A 137 -4.37 -6.84 3.97
CA GLU A 137 -5.65 -6.51 4.59
C GLU A 137 -5.66 -5.03 5.03
N LEU A 138 -6.77 -4.34 4.78
CA LEU A 138 -6.96 -2.93 5.14
C LEU A 138 -8.24 -2.77 5.96
N ASP A 139 -8.11 -2.27 7.19
CA ASP A 139 -9.24 -1.77 7.99
C ASP A 139 -9.25 -0.25 7.92
N VAL A 140 -10.33 0.33 7.40
CA VAL A 140 -10.44 1.79 7.18
C VAL A 140 -11.55 2.36 8.05
N TYR A 141 -11.19 3.22 9.01
CA TYR A 141 -12.11 3.86 9.93
C TYR A 141 -12.27 5.33 9.53
N VAL A 142 -13.45 5.70 9.06
CA VAL A 142 -13.75 7.04 8.54
C VAL A 142 -14.86 7.71 9.32
N GLN A 143 -14.64 8.96 9.68
CA GLN A 143 -15.67 9.89 10.13
C GLN A 143 -15.91 10.92 9.03
N VAL A 144 -17.16 11.01 8.56
CA VAL A 144 -17.62 12.00 7.59
C VAL A 144 -18.47 13.04 8.34
N GLN A 145 -18.34 14.32 7.95
CA GLN A 145 -19.07 15.44 8.55
C GLN A 145 -20.42 15.69 7.88
#